data_AF-A0A7X8X9Y9-F1
#
_entry.id   AF-A0A7X8X9Y9-F1
#
_cell.length_a   1.000
_cell.length_b   1.000
_cell.length_c   1.000
_cell.angle_alpha   90.00
_cell.angle_beta   90.00
_cell.angle_gamma   90.00
#
_symmetry.space_group_name_H-M   'P 1'
#
loop_
_entity.id
_entity.type
_entity.pdbx_description
1 polymer ?
#
loop_
_entity_poly.entity_id
_entity_poly.type
_entity_poly.pdbx_seq_one_letter_code
_entity_poly.pdbx_strand_id
1 'polypeptide(L)'
;MSKLTLRAAQLDLARQMETPQYIRNFIDFVARCGYNAVMLYLEDRIRTASYPYPSTAESYSEEQIRELVEYARQKGIDLFPCVATLGHAERFLRHPELQHLAELQGDMKGRFGGTRKDSFCPTHPEFYDFIGRYLQEVAALFPSPYFHAGLDEFWDFNLCPRCQKAAPDLLAEEKLFLRHIQIIHELLKKAGKRMMMWSDMFENYTHIMQDVPSDVIMMDWQYQQDVRSYQGHLLDIGEEDRIAVNEKYGFETIIAPADRSIGNIRSYIEYVENRKVLGCMLTSWEKSDTFLYRTFPIFGYAGFLMNGKSDQEAFQAMMQELFGNQDELFSEGIKQAMTSGFWRHFSSFSESRLFTRDFFGLPYAAMQTDELLDSLLRQYLPGISNELGRIVCEDMLVALREKILSHRLKKLFHDSLDRGLTSERKAAIEQTFAEGEQLLLQLEKEWEKKRPGITPNVFTQAKPGLLKKLSQQLRMLEVGAFLRLRSCTPDEFIVQPISISLCCKGQWHEVACGNYKANDTETALFERFIPFDPKLGVPEAIRLELSGLGGRGLCYVEVRQPDGRVLVPAAITAVTGIVEHPEYMLENDVNWAWFGKQSSREAYLNPVLVSLKHSVTLTLKERSF
;
A
#
# COMPACT_ATOMS: atom_id res chain seq x y z
N MET A 1 -5.23 5.29 -31.07
CA MET A 1 -4.33 4.58 -30.15
C MET A 1 -3.46 3.60 -30.92
N SER A 2 -2.14 3.60 -30.72
CA SER A 2 -1.28 2.50 -31.21
C SER A 2 -1.74 1.19 -30.56
N LYS A 3 -1.80 0.11 -31.34
CA LYS A 3 -2.25 -1.19 -30.84
C LYS A 3 -1.30 -1.69 -29.75
N LEU A 4 -1.79 -1.81 -28.51
CA LEU A 4 -1.04 -2.39 -27.40
C LEU A 4 -0.73 -3.86 -27.71
N THR A 5 0.55 -4.21 -27.77
CA THR A 5 1.00 -5.57 -28.12
C THR A 5 0.77 -6.52 -26.95
N LEU A 6 1.21 -6.10 -25.75
CA LEU A 6 0.96 -6.80 -24.50
C LEU A 6 -0.22 -6.18 -23.74
N ARG A 7 -1.24 -6.98 -23.45
CA ARG A 7 -2.41 -6.61 -22.65
C ARG A 7 -2.49 -7.59 -21.49
N ALA A 8 -1.87 -7.21 -20.38
CA ALA A 8 -1.57 -8.11 -19.29
C ALA A 8 -2.43 -7.83 -18.06
N ALA A 9 -2.78 -8.88 -17.33
CA ALA A 9 -3.33 -8.79 -15.99
C ALA A 9 -2.27 -9.30 -15.01
N GLN A 10 -2.14 -8.67 -13.85
CA GLN A 10 -1.27 -9.16 -12.78
C GLN A 10 -2.11 -9.64 -11.60
N LEU A 11 -1.71 -10.78 -11.03
CA LEU A 11 -2.34 -11.40 -9.86
C LEU A 11 -1.32 -11.50 -8.71
N ASP A 12 -1.59 -10.87 -7.57
CA ASP A 12 -0.71 -10.90 -6.40
C ASP A 12 -0.97 -12.17 -5.59
N LEU A 13 -0.03 -13.11 -5.71
CA LEU A 13 -0.02 -14.38 -5.01
C LEU A 13 0.98 -14.39 -3.84
N ALA A 14 1.79 -13.34 -3.71
CA ALA A 14 2.79 -13.21 -2.66
C ALA A 14 2.14 -12.84 -1.33
N ARG A 15 1.31 -11.79 -1.31
CA ARG A 15 0.55 -11.41 -0.11
C ARG A 15 -0.63 -12.34 0.14
N GLN A 16 -1.27 -12.83 -0.92
CA GLN A 16 -2.44 -13.71 -0.86
C GLN A 16 -2.36 -14.87 -1.86
N MET A 17 -2.04 -16.07 -1.40
CA MET A 17 -2.13 -17.25 -2.28
C MET A 17 -3.56 -17.54 -2.72
N GLU A 18 -3.68 -18.13 -3.91
CA GLU A 18 -4.94 -18.63 -4.44
C GLU A 18 -4.84 -20.10 -4.84
N THR A 19 -5.98 -20.79 -4.88
CA THR A 19 -6.01 -22.17 -5.37
C THR A 19 -5.72 -22.22 -6.88
N PRO A 20 -5.13 -23.30 -7.41
CA PRO A 20 -4.96 -23.45 -8.86
C PRO A 20 -6.28 -23.31 -9.62
N GLN A 21 -7.40 -23.80 -9.07
CA GLN A 21 -8.72 -23.64 -9.69
C GLN A 21 -9.15 -22.18 -9.77
N TYR A 22 -8.88 -21.38 -8.74
CA TYR A 22 -9.16 -19.95 -8.77
C TYR A 22 -8.36 -19.27 -9.89
N ILE A 23 -7.06 -19.56 -10.00
CA ILE A 23 -6.18 -19.00 -11.02
C ILE A 23 -6.68 -19.38 -12.43
N ARG A 24 -7.13 -20.62 -12.64
CA ARG A 24 -7.76 -21.04 -13.91
C ARG A 24 -9.02 -20.23 -14.24
N ASN A 25 -9.89 -20.03 -13.26
CA ASN A 25 -11.11 -19.23 -13.43
C ASN A 25 -10.78 -17.76 -13.76
N PHE A 26 -9.74 -17.20 -13.14
CA PHE A 26 -9.24 -15.87 -13.44
C PHE A 26 -8.70 -15.79 -14.88
N ILE A 27 -7.86 -16.75 -15.30
CA ILE A 27 -7.36 -16.88 -16.68
C ILE A 27 -8.51 -16.91 -17.68
N ASP A 28 -9.54 -17.72 -17.42
CA ASP A 28 -10.72 -17.81 -18.28
C ASP A 28 -11.43 -16.46 -18.42
N PHE A 29 -11.59 -15.74 -17.30
CA PHE A 29 -12.24 -14.43 -17.29
C PHE A 29 -11.42 -13.40 -18.10
N VAL A 30 -10.14 -13.23 -17.80
CA VAL A 30 -9.31 -12.23 -18.49
C VAL A 30 -9.12 -12.57 -19.97
N ALA A 31 -9.07 -13.85 -20.36
CA ALA A 31 -9.05 -14.25 -21.76
C ALA A 31 -10.30 -13.77 -22.52
N ARG A 32 -11.50 -13.90 -21.93
CA ARG A 32 -12.74 -13.39 -22.54
C ARG A 32 -12.80 -11.87 -22.60
N CYS A 33 -12.13 -11.18 -21.68
CA CYS A 33 -11.99 -9.73 -21.70
C CYS A 33 -10.90 -9.22 -22.67
N GLY A 34 -10.20 -10.11 -23.38
CA GLY A 34 -9.24 -9.76 -24.43
C GLY A 34 -7.80 -9.54 -23.98
N TYR A 35 -7.45 -9.96 -22.76
CA TYR A 35 -6.06 -10.05 -22.34
C TYR A 35 -5.33 -11.14 -23.13
N ASN A 36 -4.01 -11.00 -23.31
CA ASN A 36 -3.16 -12.02 -23.93
C ASN A 36 -2.02 -12.50 -23.03
N ALA A 37 -1.88 -11.94 -21.82
CA ALA A 37 -0.88 -12.36 -20.88
C ALA A 37 -1.36 -12.20 -19.42
N VAL A 38 -0.81 -13.02 -18.53
CA VAL A 38 -1.00 -12.91 -17.08
C VAL A 38 0.35 -12.99 -16.39
N MET A 39 0.66 -12.00 -15.55
CA MET A 39 1.80 -12.05 -14.64
C MET A 39 1.36 -12.63 -13.29
N LEU A 40 2.00 -13.71 -12.87
CA LEU A 40 1.88 -14.19 -11.50
C LEU A 40 2.92 -13.47 -10.63
N TYR A 41 2.46 -12.57 -9.77
CA TYR A 41 3.33 -11.93 -8.78
C TYR A 41 3.53 -12.88 -7.59
N LEU A 42 4.68 -13.54 -7.57
CA LEU A 42 4.92 -14.71 -6.73
C LEU A 42 5.92 -14.45 -5.61
N GLU A 43 6.89 -13.56 -5.80
CA GLU A 43 8.07 -13.44 -4.93
C GLU A 43 8.79 -14.80 -4.77
N ASP A 44 8.48 -15.54 -3.71
CA ASP A 44 9.08 -16.82 -3.33
C ASP A 44 8.12 -18.02 -3.44
N ARG A 45 6.90 -17.82 -3.94
CA ARG A 45 5.80 -18.80 -3.81
C ARG A 45 5.99 -20.11 -4.55
N ILE A 46 7.08 -20.32 -5.31
CA ILE A 46 7.34 -21.60 -5.98
C ILE A 46 8.39 -22.35 -5.18
N ARG A 47 8.03 -23.54 -4.70
CA ARG A 47 8.99 -24.42 -4.04
C ARG A 47 9.77 -25.21 -5.08
N THR A 48 11.09 -25.12 -5.02
CA THR A 48 12.01 -25.77 -5.97
C THR A 48 13.07 -26.59 -5.24
N ALA A 49 13.96 -27.26 -5.97
CA ALA A 49 15.07 -28.02 -5.37
C ALA A 49 16.08 -27.11 -4.65
N SER A 50 16.36 -25.92 -5.19
CA SER A 50 17.26 -24.95 -4.54
C SER A 50 16.61 -24.16 -3.40
N TYR A 51 15.27 -24.11 -3.34
CA TYR A 51 14.49 -23.44 -2.31
C TYR A 51 13.36 -24.33 -1.76
N PRO A 52 13.68 -25.36 -0.95
CA PRO A 52 12.70 -26.32 -0.44
C PRO A 52 12.01 -25.87 0.88
N TYR A 53 12.37 -24.70 1.42
CA TYR A 53 12.03 -24.28 2.78
C TYR A 53 10.56 -23.90 3.02
N PRO A 54 9.83 -23.28 2.06
CA PRO A 54 8.40 -23.02 2.24
C PRO A 54 7.58 -24.30 2.39
N SER A 55 6.58 -24.27 3.26
CA SER A 55 5.63 -25.38 3.40
C SER A 55 4.74 -25.51 2.14
N THR A 56 4.13 -26.69 1.95
CA THR A 56 3.17 -26.90 0.86
C THR A 56 1.91 -26.03 0.96
N ALA A 57 1.58 -25.56 2.15
CA ALA A 57 0.44 -24.65 2.36
C ALA A 57 0.78 -23.20 1.98
N GLU A 58 2.07 -22.87 1.87
CA GLU A 58 2.56 -21.52 1.59
C GLU A 58 3.27 -21.40 0.23
N SER A 59 3.24 -22.45 -0.60
CA SER A 59 3.89 -22.48 -1.90
C SER A 59 3.12 -23.33 -2.92
N TYR A 60 3.36 -23.04 -4.20
CA TYR A 60 2.98 -23.87 -5.33
C TYR A 60 4.09 -24.89 -5.61
N SER A 61 3.69 -26.11 -5.92
CA SER A 61 4.62 -27.10 -6.48
C SER A 61 4.92 -26.78 -7.94
N GLU A 62 6.07 -27.25 -8.43
CA GLU A 62 6.41 -27.15 -9.85
C GLU A 62 5.32 -27.74 -10.76
N GLU A 63 4.67 -28.83 -10.32
CA GLU A 63 3.61 -29.47 -11.09
C GLU A 63 2.36 -28.59 -11.19
N GLN A 64 1.95 -27.97 -10.09
CA GLN A 64 0.84 -27.01 -10.11
C GLN A 64 1.12 -25.85 -11.08
N ILE A 65 2.36 -25.36 -11.11
CA ILE A 65 2.76 -24.30 -12.05
C ILE A 65 2.73 -24.81 -13.50
N ARG A 66 3.27 -26.00 -13.80
CA ARG A 66 3.24 -26.58 -15.15
C ARG A 66 1.80 -26.75 -15.66
N GLU A 67 0.90 -27.23 -14.80
CA GLU A 67 -0.51 -27.36 -15.15
C GLU A 67 -1.17 -26.01 -15.44
N LEU A 68 -0.87 -24.97 -14.65
CA LEU A 68 -1.40 -23.62 -14.85
C LEU A 68 -0.87 -22.99 -16.13
N VAL A 69 0.41 -23.16 -16.42
CA VAL A 69 1.05 -22.71 -17.66
C VAL A 69 0.40 -23.36 -18.88
N GLU A 70 0.22 -24.68 -18.86
CA GLU A 70 -0.41 -25.39 -19.96
C GLU A 70 -1.87 -24.97 -20.13
N TYR A 71 -2.60 -24.78 -19.02
CA TYR A 71 -3.97 -24.27 -19.06
C TYR A 71 -4.04 -22.86 -19.68
N ALA A 72 -3.18 -21.94 -19.25
CA ALA A 72 -3.11 -20.58 -19.80
C ALA A 72 -2.85 -20.60 -21.31
N ARG A 73 -1.89 -21.43 -21.75
CA ARG A 73 -1.57 -21.61 -23.17
C ARG A 73 -2.79 -22.07 -23.98
N GLN A 74 -3.59 -23.00 -23.46
CA GLN A 74 -4.82 -23.46 -24.12
C GLN A 74 -5.88 -22.36 -24.26
N LYS A 75 -5.83 -21.34 -23.39
CA LYS A 75 -6.70 -20.15 -23.44
C LYS A 75 -6.11 -18.98 -24.22
N GLY A 76 -4.94 -19.16 -24.84
CA GLY A 76 -4.25 -18.10 -25.58
C GLY A 76 -3.64 -17.02 -24.66
N ILE A 77 -3.41 -17.35 -23.39
CA ILE A 77 -2.78 -16.48 -22.39
C ILE A 77 -1.33 -16.90 -22.22
N ASP A 78 -0.41 -15.94 -22.39
CA ASP A 78 0.98 -16.11 -22.00
C ASP A 78 1.14 -15.90 -20.49
N LEU A 79 1.54 -16.94 -19.76
CA LEU A 79 1.69 -16.90 -18.31
C LEU A 79 3.17 -16.75 -17.95
N PHE A 80 3.52 -15.73 -17.17
CA PHE A 80 4.91 -15.47 -16.78
C PHE A 80 5.04 -15.07 -15.30
N PRO A 81 6.20 -15.31 -14.68
CA PRO A 81 6.39 -15.06 -13.25
C PRO A 81 6.96 -13.66 -12.96
N CYS A 82 6.69 -13.17 -11.75
CA CYS A 82 7.48 -12.15 -11.08
C CYS A 82 8.09 -12.71 -9.78
N VAL A 83 9.41 -12.64 -9.68
CA VAL A 83 10.19 -13.07 -8.51
C VAL A 83 10.92 -11.86 -7.93
N ALA A 84 10.93 -11.73 -6.62
CA ALA A 84 11.71 -10.72 -5.91
C ALA A 84 13.21 -11.07 -5.97
N THR A 85 14.00 -10.25 -6.65
CA THR A 85 15.46 -10.49 -6.81
C THR A 85 16.32 -9.54 -5.97
N LEU A 86 15.74 -8.53 -5.31
CA LEU A 86 16.45 -7.63 -4.41
C LEU A 86 15.59 -7.22 -3.20
N GLY A 87 14.70 -6.22 -3.37
CA GLY A 87 13.66 -5.85 -2.39
C GLY A 87 12.47 -6.82 -2.40
N HIS A 88 11.51 -6.61 -1.50
CA HIS A 88 10.37 -7.51 -1.23
C HIS A 88 10.80 -8.97 -1.00
N ALA A 89 11.96 -9.16 -0.36
CA ALA A 89 12.59 -10.44 -0.11
C ALA A 89 12.23 -11.04 1.27
N GLU A 90 11.31 -10.45 2.02
CA GLU A 90 11.00 -10.86 3.40
C GLU A 90 10.53 -12.31 3.49
N ARG A 91 9.84 -12.78 2.45
CA ARG A 91 9.36 -14.15 2.39
C ARG A 91 10.50 -15.16 2.26
N PHE A 92 11.54 -14.83 1.50
CA PHE A 92 12.79 -15.60 1.49
C PHE A 92 13.51 -15.48 2.83
N LEU A 93 13.69 -14.25 3.31
CA LEU A 93 14.55 -13.93 4.46
C LEU A 93 13.91 -14.28 5.81
N ARG A 94 12.64 -14.69 5.87
CA ARG A 94 12.06 -15.27 7.10
C ARG A 94 12.63 -16.66 7.40
N HIS A 95 13.11 -17.39 6.39
CA HIS A 95 13.67 -18.72 6.54
C HIS A 95 15.11 -18.62 7.12
N PRO A 96 15.41 -19.29 8.25
CA PRO A 96 16.72 -19.22 8.90
C PRO A 96 17.90 -19.51 7.97
N GLU A 97 17.70 -20.41 7.00
CA GLU A 97 18.69 -20.84 6.01
C GLU A 97 19.09 -19.74 5.01
N LEU A 98 18.31 -18.65 4.89
CA LEU A 98 18.58 -17.54 3.99
C LEU A 98 18.79 -16.21 4.72
N GLN A 99 18.60 -16.16 6.04
CA GLN A 99 18.71 -14.91 6.81
C GLN A 99 20.08 -14.24 6.71
N HIS A 100 21.15 -15.01 6.49
CA HIS A 100 22.51 -14.48 6.31
C HIS A 100 22.70 -13.75 4.97
N LEU A 101 21.77 -13.93 4.02
CA LEU A 101 21.78 -13.22 2.74
C LEU A 101 21.09 -11.84 2.82
N ALA A 102 20.47 -11.48 3.94
CA ALA A 102 19.79 -10.19 4.11
C ALA A 102 20.77 -9.01 4.13
N GLU A 103 20.33 -7.85 3.65
CA GLU A 103 21.05 -6.58 3.81
C GLU A 103 21.08 -6.19 5.29
N LEU A 104 19.94 -6.24 5.98
CA LEU A 104 19.90 -6.01 7.43
C LEU A 104 20.28 -7.27 8.20
N GLN A 105 21.28 -7.13 9.08
CA GLN A 105 21.77 -8.21 9.94
C GLN A 105 21.59 -7.87 11.42
N GLY A 106 21.31 -8.88 12.25
CA GLY A 106 21.03 -8.68 13.68
C GLY A 106 19.91 -7.66 13.93
N ASP A 107 20.17 -6.71 14.83
CA ASP A 107 19.23 -5.63 15.21
C ASP A 107 19.45 -4.33 14.42
N MET A 108 20.13 -4.40 13.28
CA MET A 108 20.29 -3.24 12.40
C MET A 108 18.92 -2.69 11.99
N LYS A 109 18.80 -1.37 12.05
CA LYS A 109 17.61 -0.67 11.60
C LYS A 109 17.80 -0.24 10.14
N GLY A 110 16.78 -0.47 9.34
CA GLY A 110 16.62 0.06 8.01
C GLY A 110 16.43 1.58 8.01
N ARG A 111 16.33 2.15 6.81
CA ARG A 111 16.19 3.61 6.59
C ARG A 111 14.95 4.19 7.26
N PHE A 112 13.88 3.41 7.38
CA PHE A 112 12.65 3.80 8.06
C PHE A 112 12.58 3.37 9.53
N GLY A 113 13.68 2.91 10.12
CA GLY A 113 13.80 2.57 11.54
C GLY A 113 13.30 1.17 11.93
N GLY A 114 12.75 0.41 10.99
CA GLY A 114 12.36 -1.00 11.20
C GLY A 114 13.55 -1.96 11.16
N THR A 115 13.38 -3.17 11.68
CA THR A 115 14.40 -4.25 11.65
C THR A 115 13.98 -5.41 10.74
N ARG A 116 12.94 -5.21 9.94
CA ARG A 116 12.39 -6.22 9.02
C ARG A 116 13.42 -6.45 7.91
N LYS A 117 13.80 -7.70 7.68
CA LYS A 117 14.72 -8.07 6.60
C LYS A 117 13.94 -8.18 5.29
N ASP A 118 13.98 -7.15 4.46
CA ASP A 118 13.21 -7.05 3.22
C ASP A 118 14.03 -6.99 1.94
N SER A 119 15.34 -6.88 2.07
CA SER A 119 16.23 -6.73 0.94
C SER A 119 17.40 -7.72 1.05
N PHE A 120 17.76 -8.34 -0.06
CA PHE A 120 18.99 -9.14 -0.15
C PHE A 120 20.24 -8.25 -0.15
N CYS A 121 21.36 -8.80 0.34
CA CYS A 121 22.68 -8.22 0.23
C CYS A 121 23.33 -8.63 -1.09
N PRO A 122 23.41 -7.76 -2.11
CA PRO A 122 23.98 -8.11 -3.42
C PRO A 122 25.49 -8.34 -3.37
N THR A 123 26.17 -7.98 -2.28
CA THR A 123 27.62 -8.21 -2.10
C THR A 123 27.93 -9.47 -1.30
N HIS A 124 26.92 -10.23 -0.87
CA HIS A 124 27.12 -11.50 -0.19
C HIS A 124 27.61 -12.57 -1.19
N PRO A 125 28.71 -13.30 -0.88
CA PRO A 125 29.33 -14.22 -1.84
C PRO A 125 28.41 -15.37 -2.28
N GLU A 126 27.50 -15.81 -1.42
CA GLU A 126 26.57 -16.92 -1.72
C GLU A 126 25.26 -16.47 -2.40
N PHE A 127 24.99 -15.16 -2.44
CA PHE A 127 23.69 -14.65 -2.89
C PHE A 127 23.41 -15.00 -4.35
N TYR A 128 24.35 -14.68 -5.26
CA TYR A 128 24.16 -14.92 -6.69
C TYR A 128 24.10 -16.41 -7.05
N ASP A 129 24.77 -17.28 -6.30
CA ASP A 129 24.71 -18.73 -6.47
C ASP A 129 23.35 -19.30 -6.04
N PHE A 130 22.76 -18.75 -4.97
CA PHE A 130 21.40 -19.10 -4.57
C PHE A 130 20.36 -18.59 -5.56
N ILE A 131 20.30 -17.27 -5.79
CA ILE A 131 19.25 -16.67 -6.62
C ILE A 131 19.37 -17.12 -8.07
N GLY A 132 20.59 -17.34 -8.59
CA GLY A 132 20.79 -17.85 -9.94
C GLY A 132 20.22 -19.26 -10.16
N ARG A 133 20.41 -20.18 -9.20
CA ARG A 133 19.81 -21.52 -9.26
C ARG A 133 18.28 -21.45 -9.16
N TYR A 134 17.76 -20.65 -8.23
CA TYR A 134 16.32 -20.48 -8.07
C TYR A 134 15.67 -19.88 -9.33
N LEU A 135 16.24 -18.82 -9.89
CA LEU A 135 15.76 -18.21 -11.13
C LEU A 135 15.82 -19.19 -12.31
N GLN A 136 16.86 -20.01 -12.43
CA GLN A 136 16.95 -21.02 -13.48
C GLN A 136 15.84 -22.08 -13.35
N GLU A 137 15.61 -22.59 -12.14
CA GLU A 137 14.57 -23.57 -11.85
C GLU A 137 13.17 -23.00 -12.14
N VAL A 138 12.88 -21.78 -11.68
CA VAL A 138 11.60 -21.11 -11.94
C VAL A 138 11.43 -20.79 -13.43
N ALA A 139 12.45 -20.23 -14.10
CA ALA A 139 12.39 -19.89 -15.52
C ALA A 139 12.11 -21.11 -16.42
N ALA A 140 12.56 -22.31 -16.02
CA ALA A 140 12.29 -23.55 -16.74
C ALA A 140 10.81 -23.98 -16.68
N LEU A 141 10.03 -23.52 -15.70
CA LEU A 141 8.61 -23.85 -15.57
C LEU A 141 7.71 -23.04 -16.52
N PHE A 142 8.17 -21.86 -16.96
CA PHE A 142 7.39 -20.93 -17.76
C PHE A 142 7.97 -20.86 -19.18
N PRO A 143 7.29 -21.31 -20.23
CA PRO A 143 7.74 -21.17 -21.61
C PRO A 143 7.76 -19.73 -22.11
N SER A 144 7.03 -18.81 -21.48
CA SER A 144 7.00 -17.38 -21.84
C SER A 144 8.42 -16.83 -22.03
N PRO A 145 8.66 -15.97 -23.02
CA PRO A 145 9.92 -15.27 -23.14
C PRO A 145 10.11 -14.24 -22.01
N TYR A 146 9.06 -13.86 -21.29
CA TYR A 146 9.12 -12.81 -20.28
C TYR A 146 9.39 -13.36 -18.88
N PHE A 147 10.15 -12.62 -18.09
CA PHE A 147 10.36 -12.89 -16.68
C PHE A 147 10.53 -11.57 -15.94
N HIS A 148 9.70 -11.31 -14.94
CA HIS A 148 9.77 -10.09 -14.16
C HIS A 148 10.64 -10.26 -12.91
N ALA A 149 11.64 -9.40 -12.75
CA ALA A 149 12.64 -9.50 -11.69
C ALA A 149 12.30 -8.70 -10.42
N GLY A 150 11.18 -7.99 -10.42
CA GLY A 150 10.80 -7.05 -9.35
C GLY A 150 11.65 -5.79 -9.46
N LEU A 151 12.53 -5.60 -8.47
CA LEU A 151 13.49 -4.48 -8.35
C LEU A 151 12.85 -3.12 -8.02
N ASP A 152 11.64 -3.14 -7.46
CA ASP A 152 10.97 -1.99 -6.86
C ASP A 152 11.33 -1.82 -5.38
N GLU A 153 11.17 -0.59 -4.88
CA GLU A 153 11.07 -0.27 -3.44
C GLU A 153 12.13 -0.87 -2.49
N PHE A 154 13.37 -1.09 -2.97
CA PHE A 154 14.47 -1.64 -2.15
C PHE A 154 15.12 -0.57 -1.26
N TRP A 155 14.36 0.01 -0.34
CA TRP A 155 14.83 1.13 0.50
C TRP A 155 15.99 0.75 1.40
N ASP A 156 15.99 -0.47 1.95
CA ASP A 156 17.07 -0.99 2.80
C ASP A 156 18.18 -1.60 1.93
N PHE A 157 18.89 -0.72 1.25
CA PHE A 157 20.02 -1.05 0.36
C PHE A 157 21.27 -0.27 0.76
N ASN A 158 22.44 -0.90 0.59
CA ASN A 158 23.74 -0.33 0.95
C ASN A 158 23.89 0.10 2.42
N LEU A 159 23.29 -0.68 3.33
CA LEU A 159 23.33 -0.44 4.77
C LEU A 159 24.30 -1.39 5.49
N CYS A 160 24.53 -2.59 4.94
CA CYS A 160 25.39 -3.57 5.59
C CYS A 160 26.89 -3.21 5.42
N PRO A 161 27.77 -3.65 6.34
CA PRO A 161 29.20 -3.36 6.24
C PRO A 161 29.86 -3.83 4.94
N ARG A 162 29.33 -4.89 4.29
CA ARG A 162 29.85 -5.40 3.02
C ARG A 162 29.49 -4.46 1.86
N CYS A 163 28.23 -4.06 1.77
CA CYS A 163 27.77 -3.13 0.76
C CYS A 163 28.43 -1.76 0.95
N GLN A 164 28.46 -1.21 2.16
CA GLN A 164 29.11 0.09 2.42
C GLN A 164 30.59 0.09 2.06
N LYS A 165 31.29 -1.05 2.22
CA LYS A 165 32.68 -1.18 1.77
C LYS A 165 32.81 -1.21 0.24
N ALA A 166 31.84 -1.82 -0.46
CA ALA A 166 31.81 -1.89 -1.92
C ALA A 166 31.30 -0.59 -2.57
N ALA A 167 30.43 0.13 -1.87
CA ALA A 167 29.74 1.34 -2.32
C ALA A 167 29.79 2.41 -1.21
N PRO A 168 30.93 3.10 -1.03
CA PRO A 168 31.11 4.09 0.04
C PRO A 168 30.36 5.42 -0.18
N ASP A 169 29.83 5.65 -1.37
CA ASP A 169 29.10 6.85 -1.77
C ASP A 169 27.95 6.50 -2.73
N LEU A 170 27.10 7.49 -3.03
CA LEU A 170 25.92 7.32 -3.88
C LEU A 170 26.25 6.86 -5.31
N LEU A 171 27.32 7.37 -5.92
CA LEU A 171 27.70 6.97 -7.27
C LEU A 171 28.16 5.52 -7.31
N ALA A 172 28.81 5.05 -6.25
CA ALA A 172 29.18 3.65 -6.10
C ALA A 172 27.97 2.77 -5.76
N GLU A 173 26.99 3.28 -5.02
CA GLU A 173 25.70 2.63 -4.74
C GLU A 173 24.90 2.42 -6.03
N GLU A 174 24.80 3.46 -6.87
CA GLU A 174 24.22 3.37 -8.21
C GLU A 174 24.90 2.29 -9.06
N LYS A 175 26.24 2.26 -9.08
CA LYS A 175 27.00 1.22 -9.79
C LYS A 175 26.78 -0.18 -9.21
N LEU A 176 26.58 -0.30 -7.90
CA LEU A 176 26.25 -1.57 -7.26
C LEU A 176 24.87 -2.07 -7.72
N PHE A 177 23.87 -1.18 -7.81
CA PHE A 177 22.56 -1.51 -8.35
C PHE A 177 22.62 -1.87 -9.84
N LEU A 178 23.35 -1.10 -10.66
CA LEU A 178 23.59 -1.42 -12.07
C LEU A 178 24.22 -2.81 -12.25
N ARG A 179 25.25 -3.13 -11.44
CA ARG A 179 25.89 -4.46 -11.46
C ARG A 179 24.88 -5.55 -11.11
N HIS A 180 24.01 -5.31 -10.13
CA HIS A 180 22.96 -6.26 -9.79
C HIS A 180 22.00 -6.49 -10.97
N ILE A 181 21.51 -5.43 -11.61
CA ILE A 181 20.67 -5.52 -12.82
C ILE A 181 21.35 -6.36 -13.90
N GLN A 182 22.62 -6.05 -14.22
CA GLN A 182 23.37 -6.75 -15.27
C GLN A 182 23.56 -8.25 -14.98
N ILE A 183 23.79 -8.62 -13.71
CA ILE A 183 23.92 -10.04 -13.33
C ILE A 183 22.56 -10.77 -13.45
N ILE A 184 21.48 -10.19 -12.94
CA ILE A 184 20.13 -10.79 -13.04
C ILE A 184 19.70 -10.89 -14.51
N HIS A 185 19.93 -9.86 -15.30
CA HIS A 185 19.69 -9.85 -16.75
C HIS A 185 20.43 -10.99 -17.45
N GLU A 186 21.72 -11.17 -17.19
CA GLU A 186 22.50 -12.25 -17.81
C GLU A 186 22.07 -13.64 -17.36
N LEU A 187 21.65 -13.81 -16.09
CA LEU A 187 21.08 -15.07 -15.59
C LEU A 187 19.77 -15.42 -16.32
N LEU A 188 18.87 -14.45 -16.45
CA LEU A 188 17.60 -14.62 -17.15
C LEU A 188 17.78 -14.86 -18.66
N LYS A 189 18.69 -14.10 -19.28
CA LYS A 189 19.04 -14.26 -20.70
C LYS A 189 19.61 -15.64 -21.02
N LYS A 190 20.47 -16.19 -20.15
CA LYS A 190 20.97 -17.57 -20.26
C LYS A 190 19.86 -18.61 -20.13
N ALA A 191 18.80 -18.30 -19.37
CA ALA A 191 17.59 -19.11 -19.27
C ALA A 191 16.59 -18.88 -20.43
N GLY A 192 16.98 -18.12 -21.46
CA GLY A 192 16.13 -17.80 -22.61
C GLY A 192 15.01 -16.81 -22.31
N LYS A 193 15.17 -15.99 -21.26
CA LYS A 193 14.20 -14.99 -20.81
C LYS A 193 14.66 -13.57 -21.14
N ARG A 194 13.68 -12.73 -21.43
CA ARG A 194 13.78 -11.28 -21.51
C ARG A 194 13.28 -10.69 -20.20
N MET A 195 14.16 -9.93 -19.56
CA MET A 195 13.91 -9.36 -18.24
C MET A 195 12.92 -8.19 -18.32
N MET A 196 11.93 -8.21 -17.43
CA MET A 196 11.10 -7.06 -17.06
C MET A 196 11.48 -6.60 -15.65
N MET A 197 11.40 -5.31 -15.38
CA MET A 197 11.57 -4.76 -14.03
C MET A 197 10.71 -3.53 -13.81
N TRP A 198 10.35 -3.28 -12.56
CA TRP A 198 9.79 -1.99 -12.17
C TRP A 198 10.85 -0.88 -12.33
N SER A 199 10.40 0.32 -12.70
CA SER A 199 11.28 1.43 -13.08
C SER A 199 11.36 2.56 -12.05
N ASP A 200 10.63 2.47 -10.94
CA ASP A 200 10.55 3.48 -9.88
C ASP A 200 11.92 3.82 -9.28
N MET A 201 12.77 2.81 -9.09
CA MET A 201 14.07 3.04 -8.45
C MET A 201 15.03 3.89 -9.32
N PHE A 202 14.76 4.04 -10.62
CA PHE A 202 15.50 4.97 -11.47
C PHE A 202 15.12 6.44 -11.27
N GLU A 203 14.08 6.76 -10.51
CA GLU A 203 13.83 8.12 -10.01
C GLU A 203 14.96 8.58 -9.06
N ASN A 204 15.55 7.62 -8.34
CA ASN A 204 16.67 7.84 -7.43
C ASN A 204 18.04 7.63 -8.11
N TYR A 205 18.13 6.63 -8.99
CA TYR A 205 19.38 6.20 -9.62
C TYR A 205 19.43 6.53 -11.12
N THR A 206 19.35 7.82 -11.47
CA THR A 206 19.20 8.26 -12.86
C THR A 206 20.48 8.13 -13.71
N HIS A 207 21.68 8.17 -13.11
CA HIS A 207 22.94 8.26 -13.87
C HIS A 207 23.36 6.94 -14.53
N ILE A 208 22.76 5.82 -14.12
CA ILE A 208 23.08 4.48 -14.62
C ILE A 208 22.16 4.02 -15.76
N MET A 209 21.09 4.76 -16.07
CA MET A 209 20.09 4.30 -17.05
C MET A 209 20.68 4.01 -18.43
N GLN A 210 21.67 4.80 -18.86
CA GLN A 210 22.37 4.61 -20.14
C GLN A 210 23.20 3.31 -20.23
N ASP A 211 23.53 2.71 -19.08
CA ASP A 211 24.38 1.52 -18.97
C ASP A 211 23.55 0.24 -18.68
N VAL A 212 22.25 0.39 -18.45
CA VAL A 212 21.31 -0.73 -18.31
C VAL A 212 21.12 -1.40 -19.67
N PRO A 213 21.11 -2.75 -19.77
CA PRO A 213 20.91 -3.44 -21.04
C PRO A 213 19.60 -2.99 -21.73
N SER A 214 19.71 -2.52 -22.97
CA SER A 214 18.60 -1.88 -23.70
C SER A 214 17.42 -2.81 -24.01
N ASP A 215 17.61 -4.14 -23.91
CA ASP A 215 16.55 -5.12 -24.12
C ASP A 215 15.72 -5.41 -22.86
N VAL A 216 16.06 -4.82 -21.70
CA VAL A 216 15.18 -4.83 -20.51
C VAL A 216 13.89 -4.06 -20.83
N ILE A 217 12.75 -4.60 -20.41
CA ILE A 217 11.45 -3.93 -20.51
C ILE A 217 11.17 -3.20 -19.21
N MET A 218 10.93 -1.89 -19.30
CA MET A 218 10.59 -1.05 -18.14
C MET A 218 9.10 -1.13 -17.86
N MET A 219 8.76 -1.48 -16.61
CA MET A 219 7.40 -1.46 -16.11
C MET A 219 7.21 -0.17 -15.30
N ASP A 220 6.39 0.73 -15.81
CA ASP A 220 6.14 2.04 -15.21
C ASP A 220 4.75 2.06 -14.57
N TRP A 221 4.71 2.16 -13.25
CA TRP A 221 3.46 2.16 -12.50
C TRP A 221 3.05 3.58 -12.09
N GLN A 222 1.75 3.86 -12.17
CA GLN A 222 1.13 5.12 -11.75
C GLN A 222 -0.30 4.82 -11.27
N TYR A 223 -0.63 5.21 -10.03
CA TYR A 223 -1.86 4.77 -9.35
C TYR A 223 -2.81 5.91 -8.98
N GLN A 224 -2.64 7.10 -9.56
CA GLN A 224 -3.55 8.23 -9.36
C GLN A 224 -4.93 7.91 -9.93
N GLN A 225 -5.98 8.45 -9.32
CA GLN A 225 -7.33 8.36 -9.89
C GLN A 225 -7.41 9.00 -11.31
N ASP A 226 -6.56 10.00 -11.59
CA ASP A 226 -6.47 10.67 -12.88
C ASP A 226 -5.01 11.01 -13.20
N VAL A 227 -4.39 10.26 -14.11
CA VAL A 227 -3.00 10.42 -14.55
C VAL A 227 -2.92 11.55 -15.58
N ARG A 228 -2.53 12.74 -15.12
CA ARG A 228 -2.34 13.94 -15.97
C ARG A 228 -0.88 14.24 -16.27
N SER A 229 -0.02 13.93 -15.32
CA SER A 229 1.42 14.04 -15.33
C SER A 229 1.99 12.82 -14.61
N TYR A 230 3.26 12.55 -14.84
CA TYR A 230 3.98 11.60 -14.01
C TYR A 230 4.14 12.18 -12.61
N GLN A 231 3.78 11.42 -11.58
CA GLN A 231 4.11 11.77 -10.20
C GLN A 231 5.20 10.83 -9.69
N GLY A 232 6.29 11.42 -9.18
CA GLY A 232 7.33 10.67 -8.49
C GLY A 232 6.75 9.91 -7.31
N HIS A 233 7.26 8.71 -7.06
CA HIS A 233 6.68 7.84 -6.06
C HIS A 233 7.06 8.28 -4.65
N LEU A 234 8.26 8.83 -4.46
CA LEU A 234 8.85 9.09 -3.14
C LEU A 234 9.83 10.27 -3.15
N LEU A 235 10.26 10.70 -1.96
CA LEU A 235 11.40 11.59 -1.75
C LEU A 235 11.30 12.95 -2.47
N ASP A 236 10.14 13.59 -2.43
CA ASP A 236 9.90 14.90 -3.05
C ASP A 236 10.40 14.99 -4.52
N ILE A 237 10.47 13.85 -5.23
CA ILE A 237 10.99 13.79 -6.60
C ILE A 237 10.01 14.53 -7.51
N GLY A 238 10.53 15.52 -8.23
CA GLY A 238 9.74 16.33 -9.15
C GLY A 238 9.14 15.52 -10.29
N GLU A 239 8.11 16.08 -10.91
CA GLU A 239 7.49 15.49 -12.10
C GLU A 239 8.51 15.40 -13.24
N GLU A 240 8.99 14.18 -13.52
CA GLU A 240 9.77 13.86 -14.71
C GLU A 240 8.99 12.85 -15.54
N ASP A 241 8.79 13.12 -16.81
CA ASP A 241 8.12 12.19 -17.71
C ASP A 241 8.97 10.94 -17.96
N ARG A 242 8.76 9.91 -17.13
CA ARG A 242 9.56 8.69 -17.16
C ARG A 242 9.37 7.85 -18.40
N ILE A 243 8.21 7.92 -19.03
CA ILE A 243 7.98 7.27 -20.33
C ILE A 243 8.90 7.89 -21.38
N ALA A 244 9.02 9.23 -21.41
CA ALA A 244 9.93 9.92 -22.32
C ALA A 244 11.41 9.63 -22.00
N VAL A 245 11.77 9.49 -20.72
CA VAL A 245 13.12 9.07 -20.30
C VAL A 245 13.43 7.66 -20.80
N ASN A 246 12.49 6.72 -20.66
CA ASN A 246 12.64 5.36 -21.16
C ASN A 246 12.82 5.35 -22.69
N GLU A 247 12.02 6.11 -23.43
CA GLU A 247 12.15 6.28 -24.87
C GLU A 247 13.52 6.85 -25.28
N LYS A 248 14.02 7.86 -24.56
CA LYS A 248 15.35 8.46 -24.78
C LYS A 248 16.47 7.43 -24.71
N TYR A 249 16.40 6.50 -23.77
CA TYR A 249 17.40 5.43 -23.60
C TYR A 249 17.08 4.17 -24.40
N GLY A 250 16.00 4.17 -25.19
CA GLY A 250 15.65 3.08 -26.10
C GLY A 250 14.97 1.88 -25.45
N PHE A 251 14.43 2.03 -24.24
CA PHE A 251 13.71 0.97 -23.55
C PHE A 251 12.29 0.81 -24.10
N GLU A 252 11.84 -0.43 -24.25
CA GLU A 252 10.42 -0.71 -24.38
C GLU A 252 9.75 -0.56 -23.02
N THR A 253 8.59 0.08 -22.98
CA THR A 253 7.87 0.38 -21.74
C THR A 253 6.48 -0.24 -21.74
N ILE A 254 6.08 -0.79 -20.60
CA ILE A 254 4.70 -1.19 -20.30
C ILE A 254 4.20 -0.29 -19.18
N ILE A 255 3.05 0.34 -19.38
CA ILE A 255 2.38 1.09 -18.32
C ILE A 255 1.62 0.14 -17.39
N ALA A 256 1.61 0.43 -16.09
CA ALA A 256 1.03 -0.41 -15.06
C ALA A 256 0.08 0.40 -14.17
N PRO A 257 -1.19 0.60 -14.59
CA PRO A 257 -2.24 1.10 -13.70
C PRO A 257 -2.67 0.03 -12.69
N ALA A 258 -3.32 0.43 -11.60
CA ALA A 258 -3.87 -0.46 -10.58
C ALA A 258 -5.41 -0.55 -10.62
N ASP A 259 -5.93 -1.65 -10.10
CA ASP A 259 -7.36 -1.93 -9.94
C ASP A 259 -8.09 -1.04 -8.89
N ARG A 260 -7.58 0.17 -8.64
CA ARG A 260 -8.11 1.09 -7.63
C ARG A 260 -9.38 1.79 -8.11
N SER A 261 -9.38 2.30 -9.34
CA SER A 261 -10.53 2.94 -9.96
C SER A 261 -10.47 2.83 -11.49
N ILE A 262 -11.61 2.96 -12.15
CA ILE A 262 -11.65 3.05 -13.63
C ILE A 262 -10.95 4.29 -14.17
N GLY A 263 -10.91 5.37 -13.38
CA GLY A 263 -10.23 6.61 -13.74
C GLY A 263 -8.74 6.40 -13.97
N ASN A 264 -8.08 5.60 -13.12
CA ASN A 264 -6.64 5.37 -13.19
C ASN A 264 -6.23 4.73 -14.53
N ILE A 265 -6.81 3.58 -14.89
CA ILE A 265 -6.46 2.94 -16.15
C ILE A 265 -6.84 3.79 -17.37
N ARG A 266 -8.02 4.41 -17.37
CA ARG A 266 -8.49 5.24 -18.48
C ARG A 266 -7.53 6.39 -18.74
N SER A 267 -7.25 7.18 -17.70
CA SER A 267 -6.36 8.34 -17.80
C SER A 267 -4.92 7.95 -18.10
N TYR A 268 -4.41 6.82 -17.60
CA TYR A 268 -3.05 6.40 -17.93
C TYR A 268 -2.93 5.97 -19.40
N ILE A 269 -3.93 5.26 -19.93
CA ILE A 269 -4.02 4.93 -21.35
C ILE A 269 -4.09 6.21 -22.21
N GLU A 270 -4.88 7.21 -21.80
CA GLU A 270 -4.96 8.52 -22.46
C GLU A 270 -3.61 9.25 -22.42
N TYR A 271 -2.91 9.24 -21.28
CA TYR A 271 -1.61 9.90 -21.10
C TYR A 271 -0.53 9.41 -22.08
N VAL A 272 -0.56 8.12 -22.44
CA VAL A 272 0.41 7.52 -23.38
C VAL A 272 -0.13 7.28 -24.79
N GLU A 273 -1.33 7.78 -25.13
CA GLU A 273 -2.03 7.41 -26.37
C GLU A 273 -1.25 7.72 -27.67
N ASN A 274 -0.37 8.73 -27.60
CA ASN A 274 0.45 9.24 -28.70
C ASN A 274 1.92 8.77 -28.62
N ARG A 275 2.22 7.79 -27.78
CA ARG A 275 3.58 7.30 -27.47
C ARG A 275 3.75 5.84 -27.86
N LYS A 276 5.00 5.40 -27.98
CA LYS A 276 5.31 4.00 -28.32
C LYS A 276 5.51 3.19 -27.05
N VAL A 277 4.42 2.69 -26.49
CA VAL A 277 4.46 1.71 -25.39
C VAL A 277 4.22 0.29 -25.92
N LEU A 278 4.91 -0.69 -25.36
CA LEU A 278 4.77 -2.11 -25.70
C LEU A 278 3.39 -2.64 -25.28
N GLY A 279 2.87 -2.16 -24.15
CA GLY A 279 1.64 -2.67 -23.59
C GLY A 279 1.13 -1.92 -22.36
N CYS A 280 0.07 -2.48 -21.79
CA CYS A 280 -0.50 -2.08 -20.51
C CYS A 280 -0.73 -3.33 -19.65
N MET A 281 -0.42 -3.24 -18.36
CA MET A 281 -0.63 -4.30 -17.39
C MET A 281 -1.46 -3.79 -16.21
N LEU A 282 -2.72 -4.23 -16.10
CA LEU A 282 -3.53 -3.89 -14.93
C LEU A 282 -3.04 -4.71 -13.71
N THR A 283 -2.59 -4.01 -12.68
CA THR A 283 -2.10 -4.60 -11.43
C THR A 283 -3.18 -4.69 -10.36
N SER A 284 -3.17 -5.75 -9.57
CA SER A 284 -3.97 -5.91 -8.37
C SER A 284 -3.09 -6.39 -7.22
N TRP A 285 -3.09 -5.62 -6.14
CA TRP A 285 -2.19 -5.76 -5.01
C TRP A 285 -2.94 -6.05 -3.71
N GLU A 286 -2.31 -6.84 -2.84
CA GLU A 286 -2.57 -6.92 -1.39
C GLU A 286 -4.01 -7.27 -0.97
N LYS A 287 -4.68 -8.20 -1.65
CA LYS A 287 -6.04 -8.66 -1.29
C LYS A 287 -6.05 -9.71 -0.16
N SER A 288 -5.10 -9.64 0.78
CA SER A 288 -4.87 -10.67 1.82
C SER A 288 -5.99 -10.84 2.83
N ASP A 289 -6.93 -9.91 2.86
CA ASP A 289 -8.05 -9.88 3.78
C ASP A 289 -9.41 -10.01 3.07
N THR A 290 -9.41 -10.22 1.75
CA THR A 290 -10.61 -10.10 0.92
C THR A 290 -10.63 -11.08 -0.26
N PHE A 291 -11.74 -11.09 -1.00
CA PHE A 291 -11.78 -11.70 -2.32
C PHE A 291 -11.45 -10.67 -3.41
N LEU A 292 -10.84 -11.16 -4.49
CA LEU A 292 -10.49 -10.34 -5.64
C LEU A 292 -11.72 -10.12 -6.56
N TYR A 293 -12.82 -10.87 -6.38
CA TYR A 293 -13.98 -10.85 -7.28
C TYR A 293 -14.58 -9.46 -7.50
N ARG A 294 -14.72 -8.63 -6.47
CA ARG A 294 -15.21 -7.24 -6.62
C ARG A 294 -14.35 -6.33 -7.50
N THR A 295 -13.12 -6.73 -7.84
CA THR A 295 -12.24 -6.00 -8.77
C THR A 295 -12.38 -6.50 -10.21
N PHE A 296 -13.08 -7.63 -10.44
CA PHE A 296 -13.30 -8.18 -11.78
C PHE A 296 -13.99 -7.20 -12.73
N PRO A 297 -14.94 -6.34 -12.31
CA PRO A 297 -15.44 -5.27 -13.16
C PRO A 297 -14.32 -4.40 -13.72
N ILE A 298 -13.35 -3.99 -12.90
CA ILE A 298 -12.22 -3.16 -13.37
C ILE A 298 -11.33 -3.96 -14.33
N PHE A 299 -11.04 -5.23 -14.04
CA PHE A 299 -10.32 -6.10 -14.99
C PHE A 299 -11.04 -6.24 -16.32
N GLY A 300 -12.36 -6.46 -16.31
CA GLY A 300 -13.16 -6.59 -17.52
C GLY A 300 -13.17 -5.31 -18.35
N TYR A 301 -13.45 -4.18 -17.70
CA TYR A 301 -13.38 -2.85 -18.32
C TYR A 301 -12.01 -2.58 -18.95
N ALA A 302 -10.95 -2.83 -18.18
CA ALA A 302 -9.57 -2.65 -18.61
C ALA A 302 -9.21 -3.49 -19.84
N GLY A 303 -9.59 -4.77 -19.84
CA GLY A 303 -9.35 -5.67 -20.96
C GLY A 303 -9.96 -5.14 -22.25
N PHE A 304 -11.23 -4.75 -22.20
CA PHE A 304 -11.92 -4.20 -23.37
C PHE A 304 -11.34 -2.86 -23.82
N LEU A 305 -10.99 -1.98 -22.88
CA LEU A 305 -10.36 -0.69 -23.17
C LEU A 305 -9.00 -0.86 -23.86
N MET A 306 -8.16 -1.77 -23.36
CA MET A 306 -6.86 -2.11 -23.95
C MET A 306 -6.96 -2.70 -25.37
N ASN A 307 -8.15 -3.22 -25.74
CA ASN A 307 -8.44 -3.72 -27.09
C ASN A 307 -9.03 -2.62 -28.01
N GLY A 308 -8.99 -1.36 -27.60
CA GLY A 308 -9.33 -0.20 -28.43
C GLY A 308 -10.81 0.18 -28.40
N LYS A 309 -11.62 -0.40 -27.49
CA LYS A 309 -12.97 0.10 -27.24
C LYS A 309 -12.90 1.49 -26.60
N SER A 310 -13.86 2.35 -26.90
CA SER A 310 -14.05 3.60 -26.14
C SER A 310 -14.43 3.31 -24.68
N ASP A 311 -14.34 4.32 -23.82
CA ASP A 311 -14.73 4.25 -22.40
C ASP A 311 -16.14 3.63 -22.21
N GLN A 312 -17.13 4.16 -22.94
CA GLN A 312 -18.51 3.67 -22.87
C GLN A 312 -18.64 2.24 -23.39
N GLU A 313 -18.01 1.90 -24.52
CA GLU A 313 -18.10 0.55 -25.09
C GLU A 313 -17.39 -0.50 -24.24
N ALA A 314 -16.28 -0.14 -23.60
CA ALA A 314 -15.56 -1.01 -22.67
C ALA A 314 -16.40 -1.30 -21.42
N PHE A 315 -17.03 -0.26 -20.86
CA PHE A 315 -17.93 -0.40 -19.72
C PHE A 315 -19.15 -1.28 -20.06
N GLN A 316 -19.82 -1.04 -21.18
CA GLN A 316 -20.98 -1.83 -21.60
C GLN A 316 -20.61 -3.30 -21.87
N ALA A 317 -19.43 -3.56 -22.46
CA ALA A 317 -18.95 -4.91 -22.68
C ALA A 317 -18.65 -5.65 -21.37
N MET A 318 -18.07 -4.95 -20.38
CA MET A 318 -17.86 -5.49 -19.04
C MET A 318 -19.18 -5.82 -18.35
N MET A 319 -20.15 -4.90 -18.40
CA MET A 319 -21.48 -5.13 -17.83
C MET A 319 -22.14 -6.37 -18.43
N GLN A 320 -22.08 -6.51 -19.76
CA GLN A 320 -22.62 -7.66 -20.48
C GLN A 320 -21.90 -8.97 -20.10
N GLU A 321 -20.58 -8.97 -19.99
CA GLU A 321 -19.77 -10.16 -19.64
C GLU A 321 -20.06 -10.65 -18.21
N LEU A 322 -20.12 -9.73 -17.24
CA LEU A 322 -20.28 -10.11 -15.83
C LEU A 322 -21.75 -10.27 -15.42
N PHE A 323 -22.61 -9.34 -15.79
CA PHE A 323 -23.96 -9.23 -15.24
C PHE A 323 -25.08 -9.55 -16.26
N GLY A 324 -24.74 -9.67 -17.54
CA GLY A 324 -25.71 -9.82 -18.62
C GLY A 324 -26.43 -8.51 -18.96
N ASN A 325 -27.46 -8.57 -19.80
CA ASN A 325 -28.26 -7.40 -20.18
C ASN A 325 -29.02 -6.88 -18.96
N GLN A 326 -28.65 -5.70 -18.45
CA GLN A 326 -29.19 -5.15 -17.22
C GLN A 326 -29.71 -3.73 -17.41
N ASP A 327 -30.58 -3.36 -16.49
CA ASP A 327 -31.18 -2.06 -16.31
C ASP A 327 -30.14 -0.92 -16.19
N GLU A 328 -30.52 0.28 -16.65
CA GLU A 328 -29.64 1.45 -16.69
C GLU A 328 -29.18 1.88 -15.29
N LEU A 329 -30.08 1.84 -14.30
CA LEU A 329 -29.76 2.26 -12.93
C LEU A 329 -28.73 1.33 -12.27
N PHE A 330 -28.84 0.02 -12.51
CA PHE A 330 -27.85 -0.94 -12.02
C PHE A 330 -26.47 -0.69 -12.63
N SER A 331 -26.43 -0.41 -13.93
CA SER A 331 -25.20 -0.09 -14.65
C SER A 331 -24.53 1.16 -14.06
N GLU A 332 -25.27 2.25 -13.85
CA GLU A 332 -24.72 3.44 -13.21
C GLU A 332 -24.26 3.19 -11.76
N GLY A 333 -24.97 2.32 -11.02
CA GLY A 333 -24.52 1.85 -9.71
C GLY A 333 -23.17 1.14 -9.74
N ILE A 334 -22.98 0.20 -10.68
CA ILE A 334 -21.69 -0.49 -10.86
C ILE A 334 -20.60 0.50 -11.29
N LYS A 335 -20.89 1.45 -12.18
CA LYS A 335 -19.93 2.48 -12.61
C LYS A 335 -19.49 3.35 -11.43
N GLN A 336 -20.43 3.77 -10.59
CA GLN A 336 -20.12 4.57 -9.39
C GLN A 336 -19.30 3.77 -8.39
N ALA A 337 -19.61 2.49 -8.19
CA ALA A 337 -18.83 1.60 -7.33
C ALA A 337 -17.39 1.39 -7.83
N MET A 338 -17.20 1.24 -9.14
CA MET A 338 -15.88 1.14 -9.77
C MET A 338 -15.09 2.46 -9.74
N THR A 339 -15.78 3.59 -9.64
CA THR A 339 -15.16 4.92 -9.52
C THR A 339 -14.71 5.19 -8.09
N SER A 340 -15.54 4.86 -7.10
CA SER A 340 -15.20 5.02 -5.68
C SER A 340 -14.19 3.99 -5.18
N GLY A 341 -14.14 2.82 -5.83
CA GLY A 341 -13.15 1.77 -5.60
C GLY A 341 -13.38 0.95 -4.32
N PHE A 342 -12.68 -0.19 -4.26
CA PHE A 342 -12.72 -1.15 -3.16
C PHE A 342 -11.30 -1.52 -2.71
N TRP A 343 -10.46 -0.51 -2.46
CA TRP A 343 -9.05 -0.73 -2.17
C TRP A 343 -8.75 -0.95 -0.67
N ARG A 344 -9.57 -0.46 0.26
CA ARG A 344 -9.29 -0.50 1.71
C ARG A 344 -10.15 -1.50 2.46
N HIS A 345 -9.49 -2.35 3.25
CA HIS A 345 -10.13 -3.41 4.03
C HIS A 345 -9.52 -3.57 5.42
N PHE A 346 -10.38 -3.89 6.41
CA PHE A 346 -10.22 -4.25 7.84
C PHE A 346 -9.32 -3.41 8.76
N SER A 347 -8.32 -2.71 8.23
CA SER A 347 -7.71 -1.51 8.83
C SER A 347 -8.75 -0.41 9.14
N SER A 348 -9.94 -0.53 8.54
CA SER A 348 -11.18 0.20 8.77
C SER A 348 -11.63 0.33 10.23
N PHE A 349 -11.18 -0.55 11.13
CA PHE A 349 -11.46 -0.51 12.57
C PHE A 349 -10.22 -0.23 13.44
N SER A 350 -9.09 0.12 12.81
CA SER A 350 -7.83 0.36 13.52
C SER A 350 -7.90 1.61 14.41
N GLU A 351 -7.09 1.62 15.47
CA GLU A 351 -6.89 2.81 16.30
C GLU A 351 -6.37 3.99 15.45
N SER A 352 -5.51 3.69 14.47
CA SER A 352 -5.04 4.70 13.52
C SER A 352 -6.22 5.40 12.85
N ARG A 353 -7.21 4.64 12.38
CA ARG A 353 -8.36 5.21 11.68
C ARG A 353 -9.34 5.95 12.58
N LEU A 354 -9.67 5.37 13.73
CA LEU A 354 -10.71 5.90 14.63
C LEU A 354 -10.27 7.12 15.44
N PHE A 355 -8.97 7.27 15.67
CA PHE A 355 -8.38 8.42 16.37
C PHE A 355 -7.67 9.41 15.44
N THR A 356 -7.87 9.29 14.12
CA THR A 356 -7.38 10.26 13.14
C THR A 356 -8.56 10.91 12.43
N ARG A 357 -8.60 12.24 12.46
CA ARG A 357 -9.60 13.06 11.81
C ARG A 357 -9.00 13.79 10.62
N ASP A 358 -9.64 13.65 9.46
CA ASP A 358 -9.27 14.40 8.27
C ASP A 358 -9.64 15.87 8.46
N PHE A 359 -8.83 16.78 7.94
CA PHE A 359 -8.95 18.21 8.27
C PHE A 359 -10.32 18.80 7.92
N PHE A 360 -10.91 18.39 6.79
CA PHE A 360 -12.23 18.85 6.34
C PHE A 360 -13.40 18.03 6.93
N GLY A 361 -13.14 17.13 7.86
CA GLY A 361 -14.15 16.31 8.52
C GLY A 361 -14.52 15.05 7.74
N LEU A 362 -15.73 14.53 7.97
CA LEU A 362 -16.18 13.26 7.39
C LEU A 362 -16.75 13.45 5.98
N PRO A 363 -16.46 12.53 5.03
CA PRO A 363 -16.93 12.63 3.66
C PRO A 363 -18.40 12.17 3.52
N TYR A 364 -19.35 12.96 4.04
CA TYR A 364 -20.77 12.58 4.10
C TYR A 364 -21.38 12.20 2.74
N ALA A 365 -20.94 12.85 1.64
CA ALA A 365 -21.40 12.51 0.29
C ALA A 365 -20.97 11.07 -0.11
N ALA A 366 -19.72 10.70 0.16
CA ALA A 366 -19.24 9.34 -0.10
C ALA A 366 -19.95 8.32 0.80
N MET A 367 -20.18 8.67 2.07
CA MET A 367 -20.92 7.81 3.01
C MET A 367 -22.34 7.51 2.53
N GLN A 368 -23.09 8.54 2.11
CA GLN A 368 -24.45 8.36 1.57
C GLN A 368 -24.43 7.59 0.25
N THR A 369 -23.40 7.79 -0.58
CA THR A 369 -23.22 7.04 -1.82
C THR A 369 -23.04 5.55 -1.55
N ASP A 370 -22.23 5.18 -0.55
CA ASP A 370 -22.02 3.77 -0.19
C ASP A 370 -23.32 3.11 0.32
N GLU A 371 -24.14 3.81 1.11
CA GLU A 371 -25.45 3.32 1.58
C GLU A 371 -26.46 3.15 0.44
N LEU A 372 -26.47 4.09 -0.51
CA LEU A 372 -27.28 4.01 -1.72
C LEU A 372 -26.86 2.80 -2.58
N LEU A 373 -25.55 2.62 -2.79
CA LEU A 373 -25.02 1.50 -3.55
C LEU A 373 -25.32 0.16 -2.89
N ASP A 374 -25.18 0.03 -1.56
CA ASP A 374 -25.53 -1.21 -0.85
C ASP A 374 -27.02 -1.57 -1.06
N SER A 375 -27.90 -0.58 -0.93
CA SER A 375 -29.34 -0.76 -1.13
C SER A 375 -29.65 -1.16 -2.58
N LEU A 376 -29.06 -0.46 -3.54
CA LEU A 376 -29.25 -0.70 -4.97
C LEU A 376 -28.77 -2.10 -5.35
N LEU A 377 -27.52 -2.45 -5.05
CA LEU A 377 -26.96 -3.75 -5.45
C LEU A 377 -27.71 -4.93 -4.81
N ARG A 378 -28.20 -4.79 -3.56
CA ARG A 378 -29.07 -5.81 -2.93
C ARG A 378 -30.38 -6.02 -3.67
N GLN A 379 -30.98 -4.94 -4.19
CA GLN A 379 -32.23 -5.03 -4.94
C GLN A 379 -32.05 -5.82 -6.24
N TYR A 380 -30.92 -5.65 -6.93
CA TYR A 380 -30.67 -6.30 -8.22
C TYR A 380 -30.03 -7.69 -8.08
N LEU A 381 -29.36 -8.00 -6.96
CA LEU A 381 -28.68 -9.28 -6.75
C LEU A 381 -29.52 -10.53 -7.12
N PRO A 382 -30.81 -10.65 -6.74
CA PRO A 382 -31.62 -11.81 -7.11
C PRO A 382 -31.86 -11.98 -8.62
N GLY A 383 -31.73 -10.90 -9.40
CA GLY A 383 -31.93 -10.90 -10.86
C GLY A 383 -30.68 -11.24 -11.67
N ILE A 384 -29.51 -11.38 -11.03
CA ILE A 384 -28.25 -11.69 -11.72
C ILE A 384 -28.19 -13.19 -12.00
N SER A 385 -28.35 -13.57 -13.27
CA SER A 385 -28.35 -14.96 -13.73
C SER A 385 -26.96 -15.56 -13.94
N ASN A 386 -25.96 -14.72 -14.26
CA ASN A 386 -24.57 -15.15 -14.39
C ASN A 386 -23.98 -15.44 -12.99
N GLU A 387 -23.50 -16.67 -12.78
CA GLU A 387 -22.92 -17.08 -11.50
C GLU A 387 -21.72 -16.22 -11.08
N LEU A 388 -20.80 -15.92 -12.02
CA LEU A 388 -19.65 -15.06 -11.73
C LEU A 388 -20.12 -13.65 -11.37
N GLY A 389 -21.07 -13.09 -12.11
CA GLY A 389 -21.69 -11.79 -11.80
C GLY A 389 -22.31 -11.75 -10.41
N ARG A 390 -23.00 -12.81 -10.01
CA ARG A 390 -23.58 -12.93 -8.66
C ARG A 390 -22.49 -12.93 -7.59
N ILE A 391 -21.42 -13.71 -7.77
CA ILE A 391 -20.27 -13.74 -6.84
C ILE A 391 -19.60 -12.37 -6.74
N VAL A 392 -19.43 -11.68 -7.87
CA VAL A 392 -18.87 -10.32 -7.92
C VAL A 392 -19.74 -9.34 -7.14
N CYS A 393 -21.05 -9.35 -7.37
CA CYS A 393 -22.00 -8.48 -6.68
C CYS A 393 -22.07 -8.75 -5.17
N GLU A 394 -22.07 -10.02 -4.76
CA GLU A 394 -22.00 -10.43 -3.35
C GLU A 394 -20.73 -9.90 -2.66
N ASP A 395 -19.58 -9.97 -3.33
CA ASP A 395 -18.30 -9.49 -2.80
C ASP A 395 -18.24 -7.95 -2.73
N MET A 396 -18.83 -7.26 -3.72
CA MET A 396 -19.00 -5.79 -3.68
C MET A 396 -19.88 -5.37 -2.50
N LEU A 397 -20.98 -6.08 -2.23
CA LEU A 397 -21.86 -5.81 -1.09
C LEU A 397 -21.15 -6.00 0.26
N VAL A 398 -20.25 -6.98 0.37
CA VAL A 398 -19.42 -7.13 1.57
C VAL A 398 -18.49 -5.93 1.74
N ALA A 399 -17.84 -5.49 0.67
CA ALA A 399 -16.97 -4.31 0.69
C ALA A 399 -17.73 -3.03 1.10
N LEU A 400 -18.92 -2.80 0.53
CA LEU A 400 -19.78 -1.66 0.87
C LEU A 400 -20.20 -1.69 2.34
N ARG A 401 -20.65 -2.86 2.83
CA ARG A 401 -21.05 -3.00 4.23
C ARG A 401 -19.91 -2.71 5.19
N GLU A 402 -18.69 -3.14 4.87
CA GLU A 402 -17.51 -2.81 5.65
C GLU A 402 -17.25 -1.30 5.70
N LYS A 403 -17.28 -0.62 4.54
CA LYS A 403 -17.12 0.85 4.45
C LYS A 403 -18.17 1.57 5.31
N ILE A 404 -19.44 1.21 5.18
CA ILE A 404 -20.55 1.80 5.94
C ILE A 404 -20.31 1.66 7.45
N LEU A 405 -19.93 0.47 7.93
CA LEU A 405 -19.63 0.24 9.34
C LEU A 405 -18.42 1.06 9.81
N SER A 406 -17.37 1.14 9.00
CA SER A 406 -16.19 1.96 9.28
C SER A 406 -16.55 3.44 9.42
N HIS A 407 -17.32 3.98 8.48
CA HIS A 407 -17.75 5.37 8.50
C HIS A 407 -18.64 5.69 9.70
N ARG A 408 -19.56 4.77 10.05
CA ARG A 408 -20.40 4.89 11.24
C ARG A 408 -19.56 4.92 12.52
N LEU A 409 -18.59 4.02 12.67
CA LEU A 409 -17.68 4.02 13.84
C LEU A 409 -16.81 5.28 13.89
N LYS A 410 -16.20 5.68 12.78
CA LYS A 410 -15.38 6.90 12.70
C LYS A 410 -16.19 8.12 13.15
N LYS A 411 -17.44 8.25 12.70
CA LYS A 411 -18.36 9.29 13.14
C LYS A 411 -18.61 9.24 14.66
N LEU A 412 -18.97 8.08 15.19
CA LEU A 412 -19.26 7.91 16.61
C LEU A 412 -18.04 8.23 17.49
N PHE A 413 -16.84 7.85 17.07
CA PHE A 413 -15.59 8.18 17.76
C PHE A 413 -15.33 9.70 17.73
N HIS A 414 -15.42 10.33 16.56
CA HIS A 414 -15.19 11.78 16.44
C HIS A 414 -16.22 12.59 17.24
N ASP A 415 -17.50 12.23 17.19
CA ASP A 415 -18.55 12.85 18.01
C ASP A 415 -18.26 12.68 19.51
N SER A 416 -17.69 11.54 19.92
CA SER A 416 -17.33 11.27 21.32
C SER A 416 -16.09 12.05 21.77
N LEU A 417 -15.11 12.24 20.88
CA LEU A 417 -13.91 13.05 21.14
C LEU A 417 -14.26 14.54 21.30
N ASP A 418 -15.23 15.04 20.52
CA ASP A 418 -15.63 16.46 20.57
C ASP A 418 -16.62 16.76 21.71
N ARG A 419 -17.57 15.86 21.95
CA ARG A 419 -18.76 16.13 22.78
C ARG A 419 -18.92 15.16 23.95
N GLY A 420 -17.92 14.34 24.22
CA GLY A 420 -17.94 13.30 25.25
C GLY A 420 -18.69 12.03 24.83
N LEU A 421 -18.33 10.92 25.46
CA LEU A 421 -18.97 9.62 25.26
C LEU A 421 -20.24 9.50 26.11
N THR A 422 -21.41 9.65 25.49
CA THR A 422 -22.70 9.39 26.17
C THR A 422 -23.00 7.90 26.20
N SER A 423 -23.92 7.48 27.09
CA SER A 423 -24.41 6.10 27.14
C SER A 423 -25.02 5.65 25.80
N GLU A 424 -25.73 6.53 25.07
CA GLU A 424 -26.27 6.16 23.75
C GLU A 424 -25.17 5.99 22.71
N ARG A 425 -24.16 6.88 22.69
CA ARG A 425 -23.02 6.76 21.76
C ARG A 425 -22.22 5.49 22.03
N LYS A 426 -21.98 5.17 23.31
CA LYS A 426 -21.30 3.94 23.71
C LYS A 426 -22.04 2.70 23.19
N ALA A 427 -23.36 2.63 23.44
CA ALA A 427 -24.18 1.53 22.95
C ALA A 427 -24.15 1.43 21.41
N ALA A 428 -24.19 2.55 20.70
CA ALA A 428 -24.10 2.58 19.24
C ALA A 428 -22.73 2.11 18.71
N ILE A 429 -21.63 2.43 19.40
CA ILE A 429 -20.28 1.93 19.06
C ILE A 429 -20.23 0.42 19.24
N GLU A 430 -20.68 -0.08 20.39
CA GLU A 430 -20.70 -1.51 20.71
C GLU A 430 -21.56 -2.29 19.70
N GLN A 431 -22.73 -1.77 19.33
CA GLN A 431 -23.59 -2.36 18.31
C GLN A 431 -22.91 -2.39 16.94
N THR A 432 -22.36 -1.25 16.48
CA THR A 432 -21.72 -1.18 15.15
C THR A 432 -20.52 -2.11 15.06
N PHE A 433 -19.77 -2.25 16.16
CA PHE A 433 -18.66 -3.18 16.21
C PHE A 433 -19.13 -4.64 16.17
N ALA A 434 -20.19 -5.00 16.89
CA ALA A 434 -20.78 -6.33 16.82
C ALA A 434 -21.23 -6.68 15.39
N GLU A 435 -21.79 -5.73 14.64
CA GLU A 435 -22.10 -5.91 13.22
C GLU A 435 -20.84 -6.19 12.38
N GLY A 436 -19.72 -5.50 12.65
CA GLY A 436 -18.44 -5.73 12.00
C GLY A 436 -17.84 -7.10 12.30
N GLU A 437 -17.97 -7.56 13.55
CA GLU A 437 -17.56 -8.92 13.94
C GLU A 437 -18.38 -9.98 13.22
N GLN A 438 -19.70 -9.80 13.11
CA GLN A 438 -20.54 -10.73 12.35
C GLN A 438 -20.16 -10.78 10.87
N LEU A 439 -19.81 -9.64 10.25
CA LEU A 439 -19.32 -9.59 8.88
C LEU A 439 -18.02 -10.38 8.70
N LEU A 440 -17.08 -10.25 9.65
CA LEU A 440 -15.84 -11.02 9.68
C LEU A 440 -16.07 -12.53 9.82
N LEU A 441 -16.97 -12.94 10.72
CA LEU A 441 -17.33 -14.35 10.89
C LEU A 441 -17.99 -14.93 9.64
N GLN A 442 -18.79 -14.14 8.93
CA GLN A 442 -19.37 -14.54 7.65
C GLN A 442 -18.27 -14.72 6.59
N LEU A 443 -17.34 -13.77 6.51
CA LEU A 443 -16.23 -13.82 5.55
C LEU A 443 -15.32 -15.01 5.78
N GLU A 444 -15.01 -15.36 7.03
CA GLU A 444 -14.20 -16.53 7.36
C GLU A 444 -14.86 -17.83 6.88
N LYS A 445 -16.17 -17.98 7.07
CA LYS A 445 -16.92 -19.15 6.56
C LYS A 445 -16.88 -19.25 5.04
N GLU A 446 -17.08 -18.11 4.35
CA GLU A 446 -16.99 -18.07 2.89
C GLU A 446 -15.56 -18.32 2.41
N TRP A 447 -14.56 -17.92 3.19
CA TRP A 447 -13.15 -18.15 2.88
C TRP A 447 -12.80 -19.63 2.92
N GLU A 448 -13.15 -20.33 4.00
CA GLU A 448 -12.91 -21.77 4.12
C GLU A 448 -13.57 -22.55 2.97
N LYS A 449 -14.75 -22.10 2.53
CA LYS A 449 -15.48 -22.68 1.40
C LYS A 449 -14.81 -22.42 0.05
N LYS A 450 -14.36 -21.18 -0.21
CA LYS A 450 -13.82 -20.76 -1.52
C LYS A 450 -12.32 -21.04 -1.67
N ARG A 451 -11.58 -21.10 -0.56
CA ARG A 451 -10.12 -21.26 -0.49
C ARG A 451 -9.73 -22.28 0.59
N PRO A 452 -10.18 -23.54 0.49
CA PRO A 452 -9.91 -24.54 1.53
C PRO A 452 -8.40 -24.74 1.72
N GLY A 453 -7.95 -24.71 2.98
CA GLY A 453 -6.54 -24.90 3.34
C GLY A 453 -5.63 -23.68 3.15
N ILE A 454 -6.14 -22.56 2.62
CA ILE A 454 -5.41 -21.29 2.55
C ILE A 454 -5.87 -20.43 3.72
N THR A 455 -4.97 -20.17 4.67
CA THR A 455 -5.28 -19.32 5.83
C THR A 455 -4.73 -17.90 5.63
N PRO A 456 -5.58 -16.86 5.60
CA PRO A 456 -5.10 -15.50 5.43
C PRO A 456 -4.58 -14.90 6.72
N ASN A 457 -3.78 -13.84 6.56
CA ASN A 457 -3.25 -13.06 7.67
C ASN A 457 -4.38 -12.37 8.47
N VAL A 458 -5.48 -11.93 7.84
CA VAL A 458 -6.54 -11.22 8.57
C VAL A 458 -7.24 -12.10 9.62
N PHE A 459 -7.51 -13.37 9.33
CA PHE A 459 -8.17 -14.26 10.29
C PHE A 459 -7.20 -14.79 11.34
N THR A 460 -5.92 -14.95 11.01
CA THR A 460 -4.91 -15.45 11.95
C THR A 460 -4.31 -14.37 12.84
N GLN A 461 -4.12 -13.16 12.33
CA GLN A 461 -3.44 -12.06 13.04
C GLN A 461 -4.40 -10.94 13.48
N ALA A 462 -5.41 -10.58 12.68
CA ALA A 462 -6.28 -9.44 12.99
C ALA A 462 -7.49 -9.82 13.86
N LYS A 463 -8.12 -10.96 13.59
CA LYS A 463 -9.34 -11.43 14.28
C LYS A 463 -9.16 -11.70 15.79
N PRO A 464 -8.12 -12.41 16.29
CA PRO A 464 -8.03 -12.77 17.71
C PRO A 464 -7.89 -11.56 18.65
N GLY A 465 -7.50 -10.40 18.12
CA GLY A 465 -7.30 -9.16 18.89
C GLY A 465 -8.36 -8.10 18.69
N LEU A 466 -9.33 -8.26 17.79
CA LEU A 466 -10.21 -7.16 17.39
C LEU A 466 -11.12 -6.67 18.53
N LEU A 467 -11.84 -7.59 19.21
CA LEU A 467 -12.69 -7.26 20.37
C LEU A 467 -11.87 -6.60 21.49
N LYS A 468 -10.71 -7.18 21.80
CA LYS A 468 -9.81 -6.63 22.82
C LYS A 468 -9.35 -5.22 22.49
N LYS A 469 -9.01 -4.96 21.21
CA LYS A 469 -8.63 -3.63 20.71
C LYS A 469 -9.78 -2.65 20.84
N LEU A 470 -11.02 -3.01 20.48
CA LEU A 470 -12.16 -2.11 20.67
C LEU A 470 -12.39 -1.80 22.14
N SER A 471 -12.42 -2.81 23.02
CA SER A 471 -12.62 -2.56 24.45
C SER A 471 -11.56 -1.60 25.02
N GLN A 472 -10.31 -1.71 24.55
CA GLN A 472 -9.26 -0.77 24.89
C GLN A 472 -9.54 0.65 24.35
N GLN A 473 -9.95 0.78 23.08
CA GLN A 473 -10.29 2.06 22.46
C GLN A 473 -11.50 2.75 23.13
N LEU A 474 -12.54 1.99 23.47
CA LEU A 474 -13.70 2.47 24.22
C LEU A 474 -13.30 2.95 25.61
N ARG A 475 -12.45 2.19 26.31
CA ARG A 475 -11.91 2.61 27.60
C ARG A 475 -11.13 3.91 27.50
N MET A 476 -10.38 4.12 26.42
CA MET A 476 -9.70 5.40 26.18
C MET A 476 -10.72 6.54 26.06
N LEU A 477 -11.79 6.37 25.27
CA LEU A 477 -12.89 7.35 25.17
C LEU A 477 -13.56 7.64 26.51
N GLU A 478 -13.79 6.62 27.35
CA GLU A 478 -14.36 6.79 28.69
C GLU A 478 -13.47 7.62 29.63
N VAL A 479 -12.14 7.47 29.51
CA VAL A 479 -11.19 8.22 30.32
C VAL A 479 -11.23 9.72 30.00
N GLY A 480 -11.47 10.10 28.74
CA GLY A 480 -11.62 11.51 28.35
C GLY A 480 -10.31 12.33 28.33
N ALA A 481 -9.16 11.69 28.54
CA ALA A 481 -7.85 12.33 28.55
C ALA A 481 -7.14 12.13 27.19
N PHE A 482 -7.05 13.20 26.41
CA PHE A 482 -6.49 13.14 25.06
C PHE A 482 -5.63 14.35 24.72
N LEU A 483 -4.57 14.10 23.97
CA LEU A 483 -3.87 15.11 23.21
C LEU A 483 -4.45 15.15 21.79
N ARG A 484 -4.76 16.33 21.26
CA ARG A 484 -5.08 16.53 19.85
C ARG A 484 -3.89 17.22 19.18
N LEU A 485 -3.28 16.54 18.22
CA LEU A 485 -2.16 17.01 17.42
C LEU A 485 -2.64 17.30 16.00
N ARG A 486 -2.55 18.55 15.55
CA ARG A 486 -2.76 18.90 14.13
C ARG A 486 -1.43 18.86 13.40
N SER A 487 -1.38 18.12 12.29
CA SER A 487 -0.18 17.90 11.48
C SER A 487 -0.41 18.25 10.01
N CYS A 488 0.67 18.62 9.33
CA CYS A 488 0.76 18.76 7.87
C CYS A 488 1.88 17.85 7.35
N THR A 489 1.54 16.82 6.57
CA THR A 489 2.48 15.86 5.98
C THR A 489 2.28 15.81 4.47
N PRO A 490 2.95 16.70 3.70
CA PRO A 490 2.79 16.74 2.24
C PRO A 490 3.43 15.53 1.53
N ASP A 491 4.47 14.93 2.12
CA ASP A 491 4.95 13.60 1.74
C ASP A 491 4.30 12.58 2.67
N GLU A 492 3.37 11.79 2.14
CA GLU A 492 2.63 10.82 2.92
C GLU A 492 3.37 9.48 3.08
N PHE A 493 4.38 9.23 2.27
CA PHE A 493 5.12 7.97 2.31
C PHE A 493 6.25 8.05 3.33
N ILE A 494 6.95 9.18 3.39
CA ILE A 494 8.14 9.38 4.22
C ILE A 494 7.87 10.46 5.26
N VAL A 495 7.53 10.03 6.48
CA VAL A 495 7.27 10.93 7.61
C VAL A 495 8.16 10.54 8.78
N GLN A 496 8.84 11.53 9.37
CA GLN A 496 9.64 11.31 10.57
C GLN A 496 8.78 10.80 11.74
N PRO A 497 9.21 9.72 12.42
CA PRO A 497 8.66 9.31 13.70
C PRO A 497 8.66 10.47 14.70
N ILE A 498 7.59 10.55 15.49
CA ILE A 498 7.47 11.53 16.58
C ILE A 498 7.38 10.79 17.91
N SER A 499 8.15 11.23 18.90
CA SER A 499 7.94 10.96 20.32
C SER A 499 7.30 12.19 20.97
N ILE A 500 6.27 11.96 21.78
CA ILE A 500 5.49 12.98 22.46
C ILE A 500 5.56 12.71 23.95
N SER A 501 6.08 13.68 24.68
CA SER A 501 6.24 13.59 26.14
C SER A 501 5.49 14.71 26.85
N LEU A 502 4.84 14.39 27.96
CA LEU A 502 4.19 15.35 28.86
C LEU A 502 5.01 15.52 30.13
N CYS A 503 5.17 16.76 30.59
CA CYS A 503 5.73 17.07 31.90
C CYS A 503 4.59 17.23 32.90
N CYS A 504 4.51 16.33 33.89
CA CYS A 504 3.52 16.40 34.96
C CYS A 504 4.25 16.37 36.30
N LYS A 505 3.96 17.32 37.21
CA LYS A 505 4.61 17.40 38.54
C LYS A 505 6.15 17.43 38.43
N GLY A 506 6.67 18.15 37.43
CA GLY A 506 8.09 18.24 37.13
C GLY A 506 8.76 16.97 36.55
N GLN A 507 8.01 15.91 36.21
CA GLN A 507 8.55 14.69 35.60
C GLN A 507 8.07 14.51 34.16
N TRP A 508 8.99 14.10 33.27
CA TRP A 508 8.69 13.82 31.87
C TRP A 508 8.24 12.38 31.66
N HIS A 509 7.13 12.19 30.95
CA HIS A 509 6.56 10.91 30.59
C HIS A 509 6.32 10.84 29.09
N GLU A 510 6.92 9.87 28.40
CA GLU A 510 6.57 9.58 27.02
C GLU A 510 5.15 8.98 26.99
N VAL A 511 4.24 9.62 26.26
CA VAL A 511 2.84 9.19 26.15
C VAL A 511 2.52 8.60 24.78
N ALA A 512 3.34 8.88 23.78
CA ALA A 512 3.19 8.35 22.43
C ALA A 512 4.51 8.37 21.66
N CYS A 513 4.72 7.37 20.83
CA CYS A 513 5.81 7.28 19.87
C CYS A 513 5.33 6.58 18.61
N GLY A 514 5.60 7.14 17.42
CA GLY A 514 5.30 6.46 16.17
C GLY A 514 5.21 7.35 14.92
N ASN A 515 4.84 6.72 13.82
CA ASN A 515 4.58 7.36 12.52
C ASN A 515 3.07 7.59 12.39
N TYR A 516 2.63 8.84 12.44
CA TYR A 516 1.21 9.19 12.27
C TYR A 516 1.00 9.88 10.93
N LYS A 517 0.00 9.43 10.17
CA LYS A 517 -0.34 9.91 8.83
C LYS A 517 -1.84 10.19 8.74
N ALA A 518 -2.25 10.93 7.72
CA ALA A 518 -3.66 11.07 7.37
C ALA A 518 -4.27 9.69 7.07
N ASN A 519 -5.60 9.58 7.19
CA ASN A 519 -6.26 8.33 6.85
C ASN A 519 -6.22 8.12 5.34
N ASP A 520 -6.61 9.11 4.57
CA ASP A 520 -6.74 9.08 3.10
C ASP A 520 -5.60 9.86 2.45
N THR A 521 -5.16 9.42 1.27
CA THR A 521 -4.00 10.00 0.57
C THR A 521 -4.34 11.29 -0.20
N GLU A 522 -5.45 11.91 0.17
CA GLU A 522 -6.01 13.08 -0.50
C GLU A 522 -5.79 14.36 0.32
N THR A 523 -5.17 14.24 1.51
CA THR A 523 -4.95 15.37 2.40
C THR A 523 -3.65 15.27 3.19
N ALA A 524 -2.82 16.30 3.06
CA ALA A 524 -1.64 16.49 3.91
C ALA A 524 -2.02 16.93 5.34
N LEU A 525 -3.15 17.61 5.51
CA LEU A 525 -3.61 18.11 6.80
C LEU A 525 -4.53 17.11 7.50
N PHE A 526 -4.23 16.80 8.76
CA PHE A 526 -5.04 15.93 9.59
C PHE A 526 -4.83 16.19 11.08
N GLU A 527 -5.68 15.58 11.90
CA GLU A 527 -5.59 15.64 13.36
C GLU A 527 -5.50 14.24 13.95
N ARG A 528 -4.58 14.05 14.89
CA ARG A 528 -4.42 12.81 15.64
C ARG A 528 -4.83 13.03 17.08
N PHE A 529 -5.65 12.13 17.60
CA PHE A 529 -6.05 12.07 19.00
C PHE A 529 -5.24 10.99 19.70
N ILE A 530 -4.52 11.36 20.76
CA ILE A 530 -3.59 10.48 21.47
C ILE A 530 -4.06 10.37 22.92
N PRO A 531 -4.56 9.20 23.34
CA PRO A 531 -4.92 8.98 24.74
C PRO A 531 -3.68 8.97 25.64
N PHE A 532 -3.82 9.44 26.87
CA PHE A 532 -2.78 9.35 27.90
C PHE A 532 -3.37 8.99 29.27
N ASP A 533 -2.54 8.51 30.19
CA ASP A 533 -2.99 8.20 31.56
C ASP A 533 -3.14 9.49 32.38
N PRO A 534 -4.37 9.88 32.81
CA PRO A 534 -4.56 11.09 33.62
C PRO A 534 -3.93 10.98 35.02
N LYS A 535 -3.55 9.78 35.48
CA LYS A 535 -2.88 9.60 36.79
C LYS A 535 -1.51 10.28 36.85
N LEU A 536 -0.91 10.58 35.69
CA LEU A 536 0.34 11.35 35.61
C LEU A 536 0.19 12.75 36.26
N GLY A 537 -1.03 13.31 36.26
CA GLY A 537 -1.33 14.65 36.75
C GLY A 537 -1.56 15.65 35.61
N VAL A 538 -1.87 16.89 35.97
CA VAL A 538 -2.13 17.97 35.00
C VAL A 538 -0.82 18.32 34.29
N PRO A 539 -0.76 18.23 32.95
CA PRO A 539 0.46 18.56 32.21
C PRO A 539 0.81 20.05 32.30
N GLU A 540 2.05 20.34 32.64
CA GLU A 540 2.63 21.69 32.72
C GLU A 540 3.34 22.09 31.42
N ALA A 541 3.87 21.09 30.71
CA ALA A 541 4.57 21.26 29.46
C ALA A 541 4.45 20.02 28.57
N ILE A 542 4.72 20.20 27.28
CA ILE A 542 4.79 19.15 26.28
C ILE A 542 6.09 19.27 25.49
N ARG A 543 6.67 18.13 25.13
CA ARG A 543 7.81 18.02 24.22
C ARG A 543 7.44 17.15 23.04
N LEU A 544 7.71 17.67 21.85
CA LEU A 544 7.56 16.97 20.58
C LEU A 544 8.97 16.75 20.03
N GLU A 545 9.39 15.50 19.87
CA GLU A 545 10.72 15.14 19.39
C GLU A 545 10.59 14.28 18.12
N LEU A 546 11.33 14.63 17.08
CA LEU A 546 11.32 13.97 15.78
C LEU A 546 12.73 13.66 15.33
N SER A 547 12.91 12.52 14.65
CA SER A 547 14.17 12.11 14.04
C SER A 547 13.89 11.03 13.00
N GLY A 548 14.76 10.90 12.01
CA GLY A 548 14.63 9.91 10.94
C GLY A 548 14.54 10.57 9.56
N LEU A 549 14.04 9.81 8.60
CA LEU A 549 13.97 10.24 7.21
C LEU A 549 12.77 11.18 6.96
N GLY A 550 12.97 12.20 6.11
CA GLY A 550 11.96 13.18 5.72
C GLY A 550 11.87 14.39 6.65
N GLY A 551 10.80 15.17 6.49
CA GLY A 551 10.42 16.27 7.37
C GLY A 551 8.98 16.16 7.82
N ARG A 552 8.56 17.00 8.77
CA ARG A 552 7.17 16.99 9.25
C ARG A 552 6.69 18.37 9.66
N GLY A 553 5.54 18.78 9.13
CA GLY A 553 4.80 19.94 9.62
C GLY A 553 3.93 19.60 10.82
N LEU A 554 4.04 20.37 11.89
CA LEU A 554 3.12 20.35 13.04
C LEU A 554 2.48 21.72 13.18
N CYS A 555 1.15 21.78 13.17
CA CYS A 555 0.42 23.05 13.24
C CYS A 555 0.14 23.42 14.69
N TYR A 556 -0.47 22.52 15.46
CA TYR A 556 -1.02 22.88 16.77
C TYR A 556 -1.17 21.65 17.66
N VAL A 557 -1.13 21.88 18.97
CA VAL A 557 -1.41 20.84 19.97
C VAL A 557 -2.31 21.37 21.07
N GLU A 558 -3.23 20.55 21.57
CA GLU A 558 -4.01 20.83 22.78
C GLU A 558 -4.16 19.57 23.62
N VAL A 559 -4.28 19.72 24.93
CA VAL A 559 -4.46 18.59 25.86
C VAL A 559 -5.77 18.75 26.60
N ARG A 560 -6.70 17.81 26.36
CA ARG A 560 -7.98 17.70 27.06
C ARG A 560 -7.82 16.83 28.30
N GLN A 561 -8.30 17.33 29.43
CA GLN A 561 -8.36 16.62 30.70
C GLN A 561 -9.73 15.92 30.88
N PRO A 562 -9.83 14.85 31.71
CA PRO A 562 -11.09 14.17 31.99
C PRO A 562 -12.20 15.07 32.56
N ASP A 563 -11.83 16.13 33.26
CA ASP A 563 -12.76 17.10 33.85
C ASP A 563 -13.26 18.17 32.86
N GLY A 564 -12.87 18.07 31.58
CA GLY A 564 -13.26 18.98 30.51
C GLY A 564 -12.33 20.19 30.32
N ARG A 565 -11.35 20.41 31.21
CA ARG A 565 -10.34 21.47 30.99
C ARG A 565 -9.52 21.20 29.74
N VAL A 566 -9.17 22.26 29.03
CA VAL A 566 -8.33 22.19 27.84
C VAL A 566 -7.10 23.05 28.04
N LEU A 567 -5.94 22.42 27.95
CA LEU A 567 -4.63 23.06 28.04
C LEU A 567 -4.12 23.34 26.62
N VAL A 568 -3.55 24.52 26.44
CA VAL A 568 -3.05 25.02 25.16
C VAL A 568 -1.63 25.55 25.31
N PRO A 569 -0.84 25.60 24.23
CA PRO A 569 0.48 26.20 24.23
C PRO A 569 0.46 27.63 24.77
N ALA A 570 1.38 27.92 25.68
CA ALA A 570 1.54 29.22 26.33
C ALA A 570 2.79 29.94 25.82
N ALA A 571 3.93 29.23 25.79
CA ALA A 571 5.20 29.74 25.29
C ALA A 571 6.11 28.58 24.87
N ILE A 572 7.06 28.87 23.97
CA ILE A 572 8.17 27.97 23.64
C ILE A 572 9.28 28.18 24.68
N THR A 573 9.76 27.10 25.29
CA THR A 573 10.85 27.16 26.28
C THR A 573 12.15 26.56 25.79
N ALA A 574 12.10 25.68 24.78
CA ALA A 574 13.29 25.12 24.16
C ALA A 574 13.00 24.67 22.73
N VAL A 575 14.00 24.84 21.86
CA VAL A 575 14.04 24.29 20.50
C VAL A 575 15.41 23.64 20.30
N THR A 576 15.42 22.44 19.74
CA THR A 576 16.65 21.68 19.43
C THR A 576 16.61 21.22 17.97
N GLY A 577 17.74 21.23 17.28
CA GLY A 577 17.84 20.77 15.91
C GLY A 577 17.27 21.77 14.90
N ILE A 578 16.68 21.25 13.81
CA ILE A 578 16.12 22.04 12.71
C ILE A 578 14.61 22.10 12.93
N VAL A 579 14.13 23.27 13.33
CA VAL A 579 12.70 23.59 13.41
C VAL A 579 12.46 24.96 12.81
N GLU A 580 11.78 25.01 11.68
CA GLU A 580 11.40 26.25 11.01
C GLU A 580 10.06 26.73 11.58
N HIS A 581 9.95 28.02 11.88
CA HIS A 581 8.75 28.68 12.41
C HIS A 581 8.08 27.99 13.63
N PRO A 582 8.83 27.66 14.70
CA PRO A 582 8.25 27.03 15.90
C PRO A 582 7.12 27.87 16.54
N GLU A 583 7.13 29.19 16.35
CA GLU A 583 6.11 30.12 16.82
C GLU A 583 4.70 29.81 16.30
N TYR A 584 4.56 29.18 15.13
CA TYR A 584 3.25 28.81 14.59
C TYR A 584 2.51 27.79 15.46
N MET A 585 3.22 27.04 16.32
CA MET A 585 2.58 26.12 17.26
C MET A 585 1.85 26.80 18.42
N LEU A 586 2.01 28.12 18.60
CA LEU A 586 1.36 28.89 19.67
C LEU A 586 -0.06 29.32 19.32
N GLU A 587 -0.44 29.30 18.04
CA GLU A 587 -1.75 29.70 17.54
C GLU A 587 -2.50 28.51 16.93
N ASN A 588 -3.82 28.47 17.11
CA ASN A 588 -4.65 27.39 16.56
C ASN A 588 -5.08 27.74 15.13
N ASP A 589 -4.13 27.76 14.20
CA ASP A 589 -4.38 27.98 12.78
C ASP A 589 -3.84 26.81 11.91
N VAL A 590 -3.61 27.08 10.63
CA VAL A 590 -3.09 26.10 9.66
C VAL A 590 -1.62 26.32 9.31
N ASN A 591 -0.97 27.34 9.87
CA ASN A 591 0.47 27.51 9.75
C ASN A 591 1.15 26.34 10.49
N TRP A 592 2.33 25.92 10.03
CA TRP A 592 3.03 24.77 10.61
C TRP A 592 4.48 25.10 10.93
N ALA A 593 4.93 24.63 12.10
CA ALA A 593 6.34 24.49 12.38
C ALA A 593 6.87 23.26 11.63
N TRP A 594 7.94 23.43 10.87
CA TRP A 594 8.54 22.34 10.09
C TRP A 594 9.74 21.73 10.82
N PHE A 595 9.67 20.44 11.13
CA PHE A 595 10.72 19.69 11.80
C PHE A 595 11.56 18.95 10.76
N GLY A 596 12.88 19.10 10.84
CA GLY A 596 13.82 18.52 9.88
C GLY A 596 13.94 19.33 8.58
N LYS A 597 14.51 18.72 7.55
CA LYS A 597 14.61 19.33 6.22
C LYS A 597 13.31 19.14 5.44
N GLN A 598 12.96 20.09 4.60
CA GLN A 598 11.80 19.96 3.71
C GLN A 598 12.04 18.94 2.60
N SER A 599 13.27 18.84 2.08
CA SER A 599 13.62 17.81 1.10
C SER A 599 13.89 16.48 1.78
N SER A 600 12.99 15.52 1.56
CA SER A 600 13.14 14.12 1.92
C SER A 600 14.33 13.48 1.18
N ARG A 601 14.61 13.87 -0.08
CA ARG A 601 15.78 13.43 -0.84
C ARG A 601 17.10 13.86 -0.21
N GLU A 602 17.21 15.10 0.26
CA GLU A 602 18.41 15.56 0.98
C GLU A 602 18.65 14.73 2.25
N ALA A 603 17.58 14.44 3.01
CA ALA A 603 17.67 13.57 4.18
C ALA A 603 18.06 12.14 3.79
N TYR A 604 17.53 11.59 2.70
CA TYR A 604 17.82 10.23 2.23
C TYR A 604 19.30 10.02 1.88
N LEU A 605 19.91 11.04 1.27
CA LEU A 605 21.30 11.01 0.83
C LEU A 605 22.30 11.35 1.94
N ASN A 606 21.83 11.80 3.12
CA ASN A 606 22.69 12.25 4.20
C ASN A 606 22.38 11.54 5.54
N PRO A 607 23.13 10.48 5.88
CA PRO A 607 22.94 9.74 7.14
C PRO A 607 23.05 10.59 8.41
N VAL A 608 23.82 11.69 8.36
CA VAL A 608 23.93 12.61 9.51
C VAL A 608 22.60 13.30 9.75
N LEU A 609 21.94 13.78 8.69
CA LEU A 609 20.63 14.45 8.80
C LEU A 609 19.57 13.51 9.38
N VAL A 610 19.53 12.25 8.94
CA VAL A 610 18.59 11.23 9.46
C VAL A 610 18.76 11.00 10.96
N SER A 611 19.99 11.08 11.46
CA SER A 611 20.32 10.86 12.88
C SER A 611 20.06 12.07 13.79
N LEU A 612 19.86 13.27 13.22
CA LEU A 612 19.62 14.47 14.00
C LEU A 612 18.24 14.42 14.66
N LYS A 613 18.19 14.88 15.90
CA LYS A 613 16.95 15.05 16.66
C LYS A 613 16.48 16.50 16.55
N HIS A 614 15.19 16.67 16.33
CA HIS A 614 14.51 17.97 16.25
C HIS A 614 13.43 18.00 17.31
N SER A 615 13.36 19.06 18.12
CA SER A 615 12.37 19.11 19.19
C SER A 615 11.90 20.52 19.50
N VAL A 616 10.63 20.64 19.89
CA VAL A 616 10.07 21.85 20.51
C VAL A 616 9.49 21.47 21.87
N THR A 617 9.79 22.29 22.88
CA THR A 617 9.16 22.22 24.20
C THR A 617 8.26 23.43 24.40
N LEU A 618 6.99 23.17 24.72
CA LEU A 618 5.96 24.19 24.94
C LEU A 618 5.48 24.09 26.39
N THR A 619 5.41 25.22 27.10
CA THR A 619 4.60 25.29 28.34
C THR A 619 3.13 25.33 28.00
N LEU A 620 2.30 24.83 28.90
CA LEU A 620 0.86 24.78 28.73
C LEU A 620 0.17 25.74 29.70
N LYS A 621 -0.93 26.34 29.25
CA LYS A 621 -1.86 27.12 30.06
C LYS A 621 -3.28 26.64 29.84
N GLU A 622 -4.17 26.87 30.80
CA GLU A 622 -5.59 26.63 30.59
C GLU A 622 -6.16 27.62 29.56
N ARG A 623 -6.99 27.12 28.65
CA ARG A 623 -7.65 27.95 27.64
C ARG A 623 -8.64 28.90 28.31
N SER A 624 -8.42 30.20 28.12
CA SER A 624 -9.41 31.22 28.48
C SER A 624 -10.57 31.19 27.47
N PHE A 625 -11.80 31.25 27.95
CA PHE A 625 -13.01 31.28 27.13
C PHE A 625 -13.27 32.65 26.51
#